data_AF-A0A5C6B2Q8-F1
#
_entry.id   AF-A0A5C6B2Q8-F1
#
_cell.length_a   1.000
_cell.length_b   1.000
_cell.length_c   1.000
_cell.angle_alpha   90.00
_cell.angle_beta   90.00
_cell.angle_gamma   90.00
#
_symmetry.space_group_name_H-M   'P 1'
#
loop_
_entity.id
_entity.type
_entity.pdbx_description
1 polymer ?
#
loop_
_entity_poly.entity_id
_entity_poly.type
_entity_poly.pdbx_seq_one_letter_code
_entity_poly.pdbx_strand_id
1 'polypeptide(L)' 'MTSSPPPTDDNDRSAEETSESEFQRLAQSSDPGIVREFVDFLRYNKKWWMAPILIITLLLIGLAFLTASPAAPFIYTLF' A
#
# COMPACT_ATOMS: atom_id res chain seq x y z
N MET A 1 19.71 53.54 39.51
CA MET A 1 19.47 52.08 39.39
C MET A 1 18.36 51.90 38.35
N THR A 2 18.75 51.89 37.08
CA THR A 2 17.83 51.71 35.95
C THR A 2 17.98 50.27 35.47
N SER A 3 17.08 49.39 35.91
CA SER A 3 16.98 48.04 35.36
C SER A 3 16.24 48.13 34.03
N SER A 4 16.97 48.07 32.91
CA SER A 4 16.40 47.90 31.58
C SER A 4 15.61 46.58 31.51
N PRO A 5 14.44 46.54 30.85
CA PRO A 5 13.72 45.29 30.61
C PRO A 5 14.48 44.43 29.59
N PRO A 6 14.37 43.09 29.69
CA PRO A 6 15.03 42.17 28.78
C PRO A 6 14.46 42.33 27.36
N PRO A 7 15.30 42.20 26.32
CA PRO A 7 14.82 42.20 24.94
C PRO A 7 13.94 40.96 24.74
N THR A 8 12.70 41.17 24.33
CA THR A 8 11.83 40.11 23.80
C THR A 8 12.39 39.73 22.43
N ASP A 9 13.08 38.60 22.35
CA ASP A 9 13.48 37.97 21.09
C ASP A 9 12.21 37.54 20.34
N ASP A 10 11.80 38.33 19.35
CA ASP A 10 10.70 38.02 18.43
C ASP A 10 11.03 36.83 17.49
N ASN A 11 12.20 36.19 17.68
CA ASN A 11 12.78 35.19 16.79
C ASN A 11 12.32 33.74 17.07
N ASP A 12 11.63 33.48 18.20
CA ASP A 12 11.10 32.14 18.50
C ASP A 12 9.91 31.74 17.62
N ARG A 13 9.13 32.71 17.12
CA ARG A 13 7.92 32.44 16.31
C ARG A 13 8.24 31.89 14.92
N SER A 14 9.39 32.27 14.35
CA SER A 14 9.80 31.89 12.99
C SER A 14 10.21 30.41 12.88
N ALA A 15 10.72 29.84 13.97
CA ALA A 15 11.13 28.44 14.03
C ALA A 15 9.92 27.48 14.11
N GLU A 16 8.86 27.88 14.82
CA GLU A 16 7.64 27.08 14.97
C GLU A 16 6.83 27.01 13.67
N GLU A 17 6.61 28.14 12.98
CA GLU A 17 5.85 28.19 11.72
C GLU A 17 6.48 27.33 10.60
N THR A 18 7.81 27.34 10.50
CA THR A 18 8.53 26.53 9.50
C THR A 18 8.36 25.04 9.78
N SER A 19 8.48 24.63 11.04
CA SER A 19 8.34 23.22 11.45
C SER A 19 6.92 22.68 11.25
N GLU A 20 5.90 23.49 11.52
CA GLU A 20 4.50 23.12 11.35
C GLU A 20 4.13 22.97 9.87
N SER A 21 4.69 23.83 9.01
CA SER A 21 4.52 23.72 7.55
C SER A 21 5.19 22.47 6.95
N GLU A 22 6.36 22.07 7.46
CA GLU A 22 7.04 20.84 7.03
C GLU A 22 6.27 19.59 7.47
N PHE A 23 5.75 19.58 8.71
CA PHE A 23 4.92 18.50 9.23
C PHE A 23 3.62 18.33 8.42
N GLN A 24 2.96 19.44 8.07
CA GLN A 24 1.75 19.41 7.22
C GLN A 24 2.05 18.88 5.81
N ARG A 25 3.20 19.21 5.20
CA ARG A 25 3.62 18.65 3.90
C ARG A 25 3.89 17.15 3.95
N LEU A 26 4.48 16.66 5.04
CA LEU A 26 4.73 15.23 5.25
C LEU A 26 3.40 14.47 5.42
N ALA A 27 2.43 15.02 6.14
CA ALA A 27 1.10 14.43 6.29
C ALA A 27 0.25 14.47 5.01
N GLN A 28 0.52 15.42 4.11
CA GLN A 28 -0.13 15.50 2.79
C GLN A 28 0.49 14.57 1.74
N SER A 29 1.62 13.93 2.05
CA SER A 29 2.18 12.92 1.18
C SER A 29 1.19 11.76 1.11
N SER A 30 0.71 11.48 -0.10
CA SER A 30 -0.27 10.42 -0.30
C SER A 30 0.40 9.10 0.05
N ASP A 31 0.00 8.51 1.18
CA ASP A 31 0.41 7.17 1.56
C ASP A 31 0.16 6.25 0.37
N PRO A 32 1.20 5.59 -0.17
CA PRO A 32 0.99 4.59 -1.19
C PRO A 32 0.13 3.50 -0.55
N GLY A 33 -1.18 3.52 -0.81
CA GLY A 33 -2.11 2.66 -0.07
C GLY A 33 -1.71 1.19 -0.10
N ILE A 34 -2.18 0.42 0.88
CA ILE A 34 -1.80 -1.00 1.15
C ILE A 34 -1.67 -1.87 -0.11
N VAL A 35 -2.53 -1.64 -1.12
CA VAL A 35 -2.47 -2.38 -2.39
C VAL A 35 -1.17 -2.13 -3.15
N ARG A 36 -0.69 -0.89 -3.19
CA ARG A 36 0.56 -0.51 -3.87
C ARG A 36 1.77 -1.06 -3.12
N GLU A 37 1.79 -0.93 -1.80
CA GLU A 37 2.83 -1.55 -0.96
C GLU A 37 2.86 -3.07 -1.11
N PHE A 38 1.70 -3.72 -1.16
CA PHE A 38 1.61 -5.16 -1.38
C PHE A 38 2.17 -5.57 -2.75
N VAL A 39 1.82 -4.85 -3.83
CA VAL A 39 2.35 -5.09 -5.17
C VAL A 39 3.87 -4.85 -5.22
N ASP A 40 4.36 -3.80 -4.56
CA ASP A 40 5.79 -3.55 -4.45
C ASP A 40 6.48 -4.64 -3.63
N PHE A 41 5.87 -5.15 -2.56
CA PHE A 41 6.38 -6.28 -1.78
C PHE A 41 6.48 -7.55 -2.63
N LEU A 42 5.44 -7.85 -3.42
CA LEU A 42 5.43 -8.96 -4.38
C LEU A 42 6.54 -8.81 -5.42
N ARG A 43 6.76 -7.59 -5.91
CA ARG A 43 7.81 -7.29 -6.90
C ARG A 43 9.20 -7.41 -6.28
N TYR A 44 9.37 -7.00 -5.03
CA TYR A 44 10.65 -7.02 -4.30
C TYR A 44 11.07 -8.45 -3.92
N ASN A 45 10.12 -9.33 -3.61
CA ASN A 45 10.36 -10.73 -3.24
C ASN A 45 10.80 -11.65 -4.40
N LYS A 46 11.24 -11.05 -5.53
CA LYS A 46 11.89 -11.70 -6.67
C LYS A 46 11.04 -12.81 -7.29
N LYS A 47 10.43 -12.43 -8.42
CA LYS A 47 9.79 -13.21 -9.49
C LYS A 47 10.12 -14.72 -9.60
N TRP A 48 11.32 -15.18 -9.25
CA TRP A 48 11.70 -16.59 -9.34
C TRP A 48 10.91 -17.56 -8.43
N TRP A 49 10.44 -17.13 -7.25
CA TRP A 49 9.65 -18.02 -6.37
C TRP A 49 8.13 -17.78 -6.49
N MET A 50 7.71 -16.54 -6.75
CA MET A 50 6.30 -16.20 -6.98
C MET A 50 5.78 -16.56 -8.38
N ALA A 51 6.62 -16.50 -9.41
CA ALA A 51 6.22 -16.86 -10.76
C ALA A 51 5.73 -18.31 -10.88
N PRO A 52 6.42 -19.34 -10.36
CA PRO A 52 5.92 -20.71 -10.50
C PRO A 52 4.56 -20.91 -9.82
N ILE A 53 4.33 -20.31 -8.65
CA ILE A 53 3.03 -20.36 -7.95
C ILE A 53 1.94 -19.70 -8.80
N LEU A 54 2.17 -18.47 -9.27
CA LEU A 54 1.20 -17.75 -10.09
C LEU A 54 0.89 -18.46 -11.41
N ILE A 55 1.90 -19.03 -12.07
CA ILE A 55 1.73 -19.78 -13.33
C ILE A 55 0.85 -21.01 -13.08
N ILE A 56 1.13 -21.78 -12.04
CA ILE A 56 0.35 -22.98 -11.71
C ILE A 56 -1.08 -22.59 -11.31
N THR A 57 -1.26 -21.55 -10.49
CA THR A 57 -2.60 -21.05 -10.13
C THR A 57 -3.39 -20.64 -11.36
N LEU A 58 -2.78 -19.90 -12.30
CA LEU A 58 -3.44 -19.50 -13.54
C LEU A 58 -3.81 -20.71 -14.41
N LEU A 59 -2.92 -21.69 -14.50
CA LEU A 59 -3.17 -22.97 -15.21
C LEU A 59 -4.31 -23.74 -14.56
N LEU A 60 -4.36 -23.84 -13.24
CA LEU A 60 -5.43 -24.54 -12.52
C LEU A 60 -6.76 -23.83 -12.69
N ILE A 61 -6.80 -22.50 -12.61
CA ILE A 61 -7.99 -21.71 -12.88
C ILE A 61 -8.45 -21.95 -14.32
N GLY A 62 -7.55 -21.82 -15.30
CA GLY A 62 -7.85 -22.04 -16.72
C GLY A 62 -8.35 -23.46 -17.00
N LEU A 63 -7.71 -24.47 -16.40
CA LEU A 63 -8.14 -25.85 -16.51
C LEU A 63 -9.50 -26.07 -15.85
N ALA A 64 -9.76 -25.48 -14.68
CA ALA A 64 -11.06 -25.54 -14.02
C ALA A 64 -12.16 -24.94 -14.88
N PHE A 65 -11.90 -23.83 -15.60
CA PHE A 65 -12.86 -23.29 -16.57
C PHE A 65 -13.08 -24.23 -17.76
N LEU A 66 -12.04 -24.92 -18.22
CA LEU A 66 -12.12 -25.83 -19.35
C LEU A 66 -12.80 -27.16 -19.00
N THR A 67 -12.65 -27.63 -17.76
CA THR A 67 -13.24 -28.87 -17.24
C THR A 67 -14.55 -28.66 -16.51
N ALA A 68 -14.94 -27.41 -16.22
CA ALA A 68 -16.26 -27.06 -15.70
C ALA A 68 -17.32 -27.35 -16.76
N SER A 69 -17.64 -28.63 -16.94
CA SER A 69 -18.86 -29.04 -17.62
C SER A 69 -20.02 -28.59 -16.74
N PRO A 70 -20.89 -27.69 -17.21
CA PRO A 70 -22.09 -27.33 -16.47
C PRO A 70 -23.01 -28.53 -16.24
N ALA A 71 -22.79 -29.65 -16.95
CA ALA A 71 -23.51 -30.90 -16.79
C ALA A 71 -22.97 -31.80 -15.65
N ALA A 72 -21.78 -31.54 -15.10
CA ALA A 72 -21.19 -32.34 -14.02
C ALA A 72 -22.09 -32.52 -12.77
N PRO A 73 -22.81 -31.50 -12.26
CA PRO A 73 -23.72 -31.68 -11.14
C PRO A 73 -25.04 -32.39 -11.51
N PHE A 74 -25.36 -32.52 -12.80
CA PHE A 74 -26.63 -33.10 -13.30
C PHE A 74 -26.47 -34.53 -13.83
N ILE A 75 -25.28 -35.13 -13.73
CA ILE A 75 -25.09 -36.53 -14.13
C ILE A 75 -25.99 -37.48 -13.30
N TYR A 76 -26.30 -37.11 -12.05
CA TYR A 76 -27.21 -37.86 -11.17
C TYR A 76 -28.69 -37.64 -11.45
N THR A 77 -29.06 -36.66 -12.28
CA THR A 77 -30.47 -36.43 -12.62
C THR A 77 -30.92 -37.21 -13.85
N LEU A 78 -29.99 -37.87 -14.56
CA LEU A 78 -30.26 -38.67 -15.78
C LEU A 78 -30.50 -40.16 -15.49
N PHE A 79 -30.36 -40.59 -14.23
CA PHE A 79 -30.66 -41.92 -13.73
C PHE A 79 -31.71 -41.83 -12.63
#